data_AF-A0A1G8DEW2-F1
#
_entry.id   AF-A0A1G8DEW2-F1
#
_cell.length_a   1.000
_cell.length_b   1.000
_cell.length_c   1.000
_cell.angle_alpha   90.00
_cell.angle_beta   90.00
_cell.angle_gamma   90.00
#
_symmetry.space_group_name_H-M   'P 1'
#
loop_
_entity.id
_entity.type
_entity.pdbx_description
1 polymer ?
#
loop_
_entity_poly.entity_id
_entity_poly.type
_entity_poly.pdbx_seq_one_letter_code
_entity_poly.pdbx_strand_id
1 'polypeptide(L)'
;MQQGMLSSLLLSILLLGTGLPTLQAAEMQPQEVKQWLKDTQLQDKVAQFLQYAIEDEVDTLKFSLERLALPQQEIARYLLLKKIDQQSIFLTPKMALFVEEQQAMAPTYQVLERGDGYEFSVPAFNYPSIASRILKRWHQNQSSLGFKLSAERHDLVLKDWLSGSAYQVQAREALLISEVDSLSHSAITYLNHQLTKEAVTSWLPSSSVMVRLAQVSEDPELYSLLWRMRADQNVVNELERLARVADNFSLKQVMQATGNPSLKEPALKALTQVKPMSEEVKTFLIARMSLADDAPYVAKELASQGYHSWLEELANSNQGVKSRLILSAIGQ
;
A
#
# COMPACT_ATOMS: atom_id res chain seq x y z
N MET A 1 -32.76 45.16 -37.54
CA MET A 1 -32.89 44.61 -36.17
C MET A 1 -34.10 43.68 -35.97
N GLN A 2 -34.89 43.32 -36.99
CA GLN A 2 -36.09 42.47 -36.81
C GLN A 2 -35.84 40.96 -36.99
N GLN A 3 -34.71 40.55 -37.59
CA GLN A 3 -34.41 39.12 -37.78
C GLN A 3 -33.88 38.44 -36.51
N GLY A 4 -33.27 39.20 -35.59
CA GLY A 4 -32.80 38.68 -34.30
C GLY A 4 -33.91 38.28 -33.34
N MET A 5 -35.06 38.97 -33.39
CA MET A 5 -36.22 38.67 -32.52
C MET A 5 -36.96 37.39 -32.94
N LEU A 6 -36.96 37.05 -34.23
CA LEU A 6 -37.59 35.82 -34.72
C LEU A 6 -36.74 34.59 -34.39
N SER A 7 -35.41 34.70 -34.45
CA SER A 7 -34.51 33.64 -34.00
C SER A 7 -34.60 33.37 -32.49
N SER A 8 -34.82 34.40 -31.66
CA SER A 8 -35.02 34.21 -30.21
C SER A 8 -36.38 33.59 -29.87
N LEU A 9 -37.42 33.86 -30.66
CA LEU A 9 -38.74 33.24 -30.51
C LEU A 9 -38.73 31.76 -30.94
N LEU A 10 -38.02 31.43 -32.03
CA LEU A 10 -37.84 30.05 -32.46
C LEU A 10 -37.02 29.23 -31.45
N LEU A 11 -35.98 29.82 -30.85
CA LEU A 11 -35.16 29.15 -29.83
C LEU A 11 -35.94 28.90 -28.53
N SER A 12 -36.80 29.83 -28.13
CA SER A 12 -37.62 29.68 -26.91
C SER A 12 -38.76 28.66 -27.09
N ILE A 13 -39.32 28.54 -28.29
CA ILE A 13 -40.33 27.51 -28.60
C ILE A 13 -39.67 26.11 -28.71
N LEU A 14 -38.43 26.01 -29.20
CA LEU A 14 -37.67 24.76 -29.22
C LEU A 14 -37.27 24.26 -27.81
N LEU A 15 -36.98 25.18 -26.87
CA LEU A 15 -36.67 24.84 -25.47
C LEU A 15 -37.90 24.43 -24.64
N LEU A 16 -39.10 24.89 -25.01
CA LEU A 16 -40.36 24.53 -24.34
C LEU A 16 -41.03 23.28 -24.95
N GLY A 17 -40.65 22.88 -26.18
CA GLY A 17 -41.26 21.77 -26.91
C GLY A 17 -40.55 20.42 -26.74
N THR A 18 -39.30 20.39 -26.30
CA THR A 18 -38.62 19.14 -25.95
C THR A 18 -38.81 18.88 -24.46
N GLY A 19 -39.92 18.23 -24.13
CA GLY A 19 -40.03 17.47 -22.89
C GLY A 19 -38.98 16.37 -22.88
N LEU A 20 -37.73 16.73 -22.58
CA LEU A 20 -36.77 15.77 -22.04
C LEU A 20 -37.46 15.21 -20.80
N PRO A 21 -37.73 13.89 -20.72
CA PRO A 21 -38.21 13.32 -19.48
C PRO A 21 -37.15 13.63 -18.44
N THR A 22 -37.46 14.55 -17.52
CA THR A 22 -36.74 14.61 -16.27
C THR A 22 -36.97 13.26 -15.64
N LEU A 23 -35.96 12.39 -15.68
CA LEU A 23 -35.92 11.16 -14.91
C LEU A 23 -35.98 11.57 -13.44
N GLN A 24 -37.17 11.87 -12.95
CA GLN A 24 -37.41 12.05 -11.53
C GLN A 24 -37.12 10.70 -10.89
N ALA A 25 -36.10 10.68 -10.03
CA ALA A 25 -35.79 9.49 -9.25
C ALA A 25 -37.03 9.09 -8.45
N ALA A 26 -37.39 7.81 -8.52
CA ALA A 26 -38.59 7.32 -7.86
C ALA A 26 -38.30 7.16 -6.37
N GLU A 27 -39.02 7.89 -5.52
CA GLU A 27 -38.87 7.77 -4.07
C GLU A 27 -39.53 6.45 -3.58
N MET A 28 -38.80 5.70 -2.77
CA MET A 28 -39.22 4.44 -2.17
C MET A 28 -39.18 4.56 -0.65
N GLN A 29 -40.19 4.00 0.02
CA GLN A 29 -40.22 4.01 1.48
C GLN A 29 -39.16 3.06 2.07
N PRO A 30 -38.49 3.40 3.19
CA PRO A 30 -37.46 2.54 3.79
C PRO A 30 -37.94 1.11 4.13
N GLN A 31 -39.23 0.97 4.47
CA GLN A 31 -39.84 -0.32 4.78
C GLN A 31 -39.98 -1.21 3.53
N GLU A 32 -40.32 -0.59 2.39
CA GLU A 32 -40.48 -1.27 1.11
C GLU A 32 -39.12 -1.83 0.63
N VAL A 33 -38.04 -1.06 0.77
CA VAL A 33 -36.66 -1.53 0.50
C VAL A 33 -36.34 -2.78 1.32
N LYS A 34 -36.66 -2.79 2.63
CA LYS A 34 -36.40 -3.93 3.50
C LYS A 34 -37.20 -5.18 3.12
N GLN A 35 -38.42 -5.00 2.62
CA GLN A 35 -39.26 -6.11 2.14
C GLN A 35 -38.68 -6.71 0.86
N TRP A 36 -38.30 -5.87 -0.10
CA TRP A 36 -37.69 -6.30 -1.36
C TRP A 36 -36.38 -7.08 -1.15
N LEU A 37 -35.54 -6.63 -0.21
CA LEU A 37 -34.28 -7.34 0.11
C LEU A 37 -34.51 -8.72 0.73
N LYS A 38 -35.70 -9.00 1.27
CA LYS A 38 -36.10 -10.27 1.89
C LYS A 38 -36.96 -11.16 0.98
N ASP A 39 -37.30 -10.71 -0.22
CA ASP A 39 -38.11 -11.48 -1.16
C ASP A 39 -37.38 -12.77 -1.58
N THR A 40 -37.91 -13.92 -1.19
CA THR A 40 -37.33 -15.24 -1.47
C THR A 40 -37.23 -15.52 -2.97
N GLN A 41 -38.24 -15.17 -3.76
CA GLN A 41 -38.23 -15.44 -5.19
C GLN A 41 -37.11 -14.67 -5.90
N LEU A 42 -36.89 -13.43 -5.47
CA LEU A 42 -35.81 -12.61 -5.99
C LEU A 42 -34.44 -13.12 -5.53
N GLN A 43 -34.32 -13.58 -4.28
CA GLN A 43 -33.10 -14.18 -3.75
C GLN A 43 -32.68 -15.44 -4.52
N ASP A 44 -33.64 -16.30 -4.88
CA ASP A 44 -33.42 -17.48 -5.71
C ASP A 44 -32.96 -17.10 -7.12
N LYS A 45 -33.57 -16.06 -7.70
CA LYS A 45 -33.15 -15.54 -9.01
C LYS A 45 -31.73 -14.98 -8.98
N VAL A 46 -31.38 -14.26 -7.91
CA VAL A 46 -30.01 -13.75 -7.70
C VAL A 46 -29.02 -14.89 -7.48
N ALA A 47 -29.41 -16.00 -6.84
CA ALA A 47 -28.57 -17.19 -6.74
C ALA A 47 -28.29 -17.81 -8.11
N GLN A 48 -29.30 -17.87 -8.99
CA GLN A 48 -29.10 -18.28 -10.40
C GLN A 48 -28.16 -17.32 -11.15
N PHE A 49 -28.31 -16.01 -10.96
CA PHE A 49 -27.40 -15.01 -11.55
C PHE A 49 -25.97 -15.14 -11.06
N LEU A 50 -25.79 -15.47 -9.78
CA LEU A 50 -24.49 -15.74 -9.21
C LEU A 50 -23.85 -16.98 -9.85
N GLN A 51 -24.63 -18.02 -10.13
CA GLN A 51 -24.14 -19.21 -10.84
C GLN A 51 -23.63 -18.86 -12.24
N TYR A 52 -24.39 -18.09 -13.02
CA TYR A 52 -23.94 -17.61 -14.33
C TYR A 52 -22.66 -16.79 -14.23
N ALA A 53 -22.50 -15.97 -13.18
CA ALA A 53 -21.27 -15.22 -12.95
C ALA A 53 -20.07 -16.13 -12.63
N ILE A 54 -20.26 -17.21 -11.87
CA ILE A 54 -19.22 -18.19 -11.54
C ILE A 54 -18.81 -19.00 -12.78
N GLU A 55 -19.77 -19.33 -13.63
CA GLU A 55 -19.58 -20.10 -14.87
C GLU A 55 -19.10 -19.25 -16.07
N ASP A 56 -18.88 -17.94 -15.86
CA ASP A 56 -18.54 -16.96 -16.91
C ASP A 56 -19.58 -16.81 -18.03
N GLU A 57 -20.85 -17.16 -17.75
CA GLU A 57 -21.99 -16.99 -18.65
C GLU A 57 -22.58 -15.56 -18.61
N VAL A 58 -21.72 -14.56 -18.84
CA VAL A 58 -22.05 -13.14 -18.66
C VAL A 58 -23.19 -12.67 -19.59
N ASP A 59 -23.25 -13.18 -20.82
CA ASP A 59 -24.32 -12.83 -21.78
C ASP A 59 -25.69 -13.34 -21.30
N THR A 60 -25.75 -14.57 -20.78
CA THR A 60 -26.96 -15.18 -20.19
C THR A 60 -27.40 -14.40 -18.95
N LEU A 61 -26.44 -14.01 -18.11
CA LEU A 61 -26.68 -13.17 -16.94
C LEU A 61 -27.31 -11.83 -17.33
N LYS A 62 -26.67 -11.09 -18.24
CA LYS A 62 -27.14 -9.77 -18.70
C LYS A 62 -28.55 -9.87 -19.29
N PHE A 63 -28.77 -10.83 -20.19
CA PHE A 63 -30.08 -11.05 -20.78
C PHE A 63 -31.15 -11.38 -19.73
N SER A 64 -30.83 -12.25 -18.77
CA SER A 64 -31.79 -12.64 -17.73
C SER A 64 -32.09 -11.50 -16.76
N LEU A 65 -31.10 -10.65 -16.46
CA LEU A 65 -31.26 -9.47 -15.62
C LEU A 65 -32.13 -8.42 -16.33
N GLU A 66 -31.89 -8.16 -17.62
CA GLU A 66 -32.65 -7.18 -18.42
C GLU A 66 -34.14 -7.50 -18.56
N ARG A 67 -34.51 -8.76 -18.39
CA ARG A 67 -35.92 -9.22 -18.45
C ARG A 67 -36.69 -9.04 -17.15
N LEU A 68 -36.03 -8.69 -16.05
CA LEU A 68 -36.73 -8.38 -14.81
C LEU A 68 -37.42 -7.03 -14.93
N ALA A 69 -38.64 -6.95 -14.40
CA ALA A 69 -39.36 -5.67 -14.31
C ALA A 69 -38.67 -4.75 -13.28
N LEU A 70 -38.85 -3.44 -13.43
CA LEU A 70 -38.54 -2.50 -12.34
C LEU A 70 -39.60 -2.66 -11.22
N PRO A 71 -39.24 -2.62 -9.92
CA PRO A 71 -37.91 -2.34 -9.35
C PRO A 71 -36.98 -3.57 -9.23
N GLN A 72 -37.47 -4.79 -9.49
CA GLN A 72 -36.75 -6.06 -9.27
C GLN A 72 -35.38 -6.10 -9.94
N GLN A 73 -35.26 -5.49 -11.12
CA GLN A 73 -33.99 -5.39 -11.84
C GLN A 73 -32.88 -4.70 -11.03
N GLU A 74 -33.20 -3.58 -10.37
CA GLU A 74 -32.23 -2.80 -9.59
C GLU A 74 -31.85 -3.51 -8.29
N ILE A 75 -32.84 -4.13 -7.65
CA ILE A 75 -32.64 -4.94 -6.45
C ILE A 75 -31.74 -6.14 -6.78
N ALA A 76 -31.98 -6.81 -7.91
CA ALA A 76 -31.17 -7.93 -8.37
C ALA A 76 -29.72 -7.52 -8.64
N ARG A 77 -29.47 -6.37 -9.29
CA ARG A 77 -28.12 -5.80 -9.45
C ARG A 77 -27.43 -5.64 -8.10
N TYR A 78 -28.11 -5.00 -7.16
CA TYR A 78 -27.56 -4.75 -5.82
C TYR A 78 -27.23 -6.04 -5.08
N LEU A 79 -28.16 -7.00 -5.03
CA LEU A 79 -27.95 -8.26 -4.33
C LEU A 79 -26.87 -9.12 -5.00
N LEU A 80 -26.82 -9.16 -6.33
CA LEU A 80 -25.80 -9.89 -7.07
C LEU A 80 -24.41 -9.34 -6.78
N LEU A 81 -24.20 -8.03 -6.96
CA LEU A 81 -22.90 -7.41 -6.70
C LEU A 81 -22.51 -7.54 -5.22
N LYS A 82 -23.48 -7.42 -4.30
CA LYS A 82 -23.24 -7.65 -2.88
C LYS A 82 -22.75 -9.08 -2.60
N LYS A 83 -23.34 -10.10 -3.21
CA LYS A 83 -22.89 -11.49 -3.06
C LYS A 83 -21.49 -11.69 -3.66
N ILE A 84 -21.22 -11.15 -4.85
CA ILE A 84 -19.87 -11.19 -5.48
C ILE A 84 -18.81 -10.56 -4.56
N ASP A 85 -19.10 -9.38 -4.01
CA ASP A 85 -18.17 -8.66 -3.12
C ASP A 85 -17.93 -9.39 -1.80
N GLN A 86 -19.00 -9.91 -1.17
CA GLN A 86 -18.94 -10.64 0.11
C GLN A 86 -18.23 -11.99 -0.02
N GLN A 87 -18.48 -12.72 -1.11
CA GLN A 87 -17.86 -14.02 -1.36
C GLN A 87 -16.47 -13.89 -2.01
N SER A 88 -16.03 -12.67 -2.34
CA SER A 88 -14.74 -12.40 -2.95
C SER A 88 -14.50 -13.22 -4.23
N ILE A 89 -15.52 -13.34 -5.07
CA ILE A 89 -15.45 -14.11 -6.31
C ILE A 89 -14.42 -13.48 -7.26
N PHE A 90 -13.55 -14.30 -7.83
CA PHE A 90 -12.59 -13.86 -8.84
C PHE A 90 -13.32 -13.47 -10.13
N LEU A 91 -13.10 -12.25 -10.61
CA LEU A 91 -13.69 -11.80 -11.87
C LEU A 91 -12.82 -12.19 -13.07
N THR A 92 -13.47 -12.79 -14.07
CA THR A 92 -12.95 -12.85 -15.44
C THR A 92 -12.96 -11.45 -16.06
N PRO A 93 -12.19 -11.20 -17.15
CA PRO A 93 -12.26 -9.94 -17.88
C PRO A 93 -13.68 -9.60 -18.39
N LYS A 94 -14.43 -10.61 -18.85
CA LYS A 94 -15.82 -10.43 -19.30
C LYS A 94 -16.72 -9.98 -18.15
N MET A 95 -16.60 -10.63 -16.99
CA MET A 95 -17.40 -10.27 -15.82
C MET A 95 -17.00 -8.89 -15.28
N ALA A 96 -15.73 -8.50 -15.37
CA ALA A 96 -15.28 -7.15 -15.01
C ALA A 96 -15.96 -6.07 -15.88
N LEU A 97 -16.08 -6.30 -17.20
CA LEU A 97 -16.83 -5.39 -18.09
C LEU A 97 -18.31 -5.28 -17.68
N PHE A 98 -18.96 -6.40 -17.33
CA PHE A 98 -20.33 -6.36 -16.81
C PHE A 98 -20.44 -5.52 -15.53
N VAL A 99 -19.50 -5.66 -14.58
CA VAL A 99 -19.49 -4.86 -13.34
C VAL A 99 -19.24 -3.38 -13.63
N GLU A 100 -18.40 -3.05 -14.62
CA GLU A 100 -18.15 -1.67 -15.08
C GLU A 100 -19.42 -1.04 -15.67
N GLU A 101 -20.17 -1.78 -16.48
CA GLU A 101 -21.49 -1.35 -16.94
C GLU A 101 -22.42 -1.04 -15.76
N GLN A 102 -22.41 -1.84 -14.69
CA GLN A 102 -23.24 -1.58 -13.51
C GLN A 102 -22.75 -0.38 -12.70
N GLN A 103 -21.44 -0.09 -12.68
CA GLN A 103 -20.90 1.11 -12.03
C GLN A 103 -21.36 2.39 -12.73
N ALA A 104 -21.46 2.38 -14.06
CA ALA A 104 -21.82 3.55 -14.86
C ALA A 104 -23.32 3.88 -14.81
N MET A 105 -24.17 2.94 -14.39
CA MET A 105 -25.63 3.14 -14.30
C MET A 105 -26.03 3.96 -13.06
N ALA A 106 -26.88 4.96 -13.25
CA ALA A 106 -27.46 5.74 -12.17
C ALA A 106 -28.63 4.96 -11.51
N PRO A 107 -28.69 4.85 -10.17
CA PRO A 107 -29.82 4.25 -9.47
C PRO A 107 -31.12 5.04 -9.73
N THR A 108 -32.21 4.33 -10.03
CA THR A 108 -33.51 4.94 -10.31
C THR A 108 -34.27 5.22 -9.03
N TYR A 109 -34.13 4.34 -8.03
CA TYR A 109 -34.88 4.41 -6.78
C TYR A 109 -34.07 5.07 -5.67
N GLN A 110 -34.70 5.98 -4.94
CA GLN A 110 -34.09 6.70 -3.83
C GLN A 110 -34.92 6.57 -2.55
N VAL A 111 -34.26 6.71 -1.40
CA VAL A 111 -34.89 6.73 -0.08
C VAL A 111 -34.55 8.05 0.58
N LEU A 112 -35.56 8.66 1.18
CA LEU A 112 -35.43 9.91 1.93
C LEU A 112 -35.03 9.55 3.37
N GLU A 113 -33.83 9.94 3.76
CA GLU A 113 -33.29 9.77 5.11
C GLU A 113 -33.39 11.10 5.87
N ARG A 114 -33.81 11.01 7.15
CA ARG A 114 -33.90 12.16 8.06
C ARG A 114 -32.89 11.98 9.18
N GLY A 115 -32.00 12.97 9.35
CA GLY A 115 -30.99 12.98 10.42
C GLY A 115 -30.61 14.41 10.80
N ASP A 116 -30.45 14.68 12.09
CA ASP A 116 -29.97 15.95 12.65
C ASP A 116 -30.68 17.23 12.11
N GLY A 117 -31.98 17.14 11.84
CA GLY A 117 -32.79 18.25 11.33
C GLY A 117 -32.65 18.50 9.82
N TYR A 118 -31.94 17.62 9.10
CA TYR A 118 -31.81 17.64 7.65
C TYR A 118 -32.48 16.43 7.01
N GLU A 119 -32.94 16.63 5.77
CA GLU A 119 -33.47 15.59 4.89
C GLU A 119 -32.51 15.42 3.72
N PHE A 120 -32.05 14.20 3.46
CA PHE A 120 -31.21 13.89 2.32
C PHE A 120 -31.69 12.63 1.60
N SER A 121 -31.54 12.63 0.28
CA SER A 121 -31.94 11.51 -0.58
C SER A 121 -30.74 10.65 -0.93
N VAL A 122 -30.84 9.33 -0.71
CA VAL A 122 -29.81 8.35 -1.05
C VAL A 122 -30.36 7.28 -1.98
N PRO A 123 -29.53 6.64 -2.82
CA PRO A 123 -29.96 5.48 -3.59
C PRO A 123 -30.53 4.38 -2.71
N ALA A 124 -31.74 3.90 -3.01
CA ALA A 124 -32.37 2.78 -2.31
C ALA A 124 -31.51 1.51 -2.40
N PHE A 125 -30.85 1.33 -3.55
CA PHE A 125 -29.98 0.20 -3.85
C PHE A 125 -28.66 0.72 -4.43
N ASN A 126 -27.66 0.96 -3.58
CA ASN A 126 -26.39 1.55 -4.01
C ASN A 126 -25.43 0.52 -4.64
N TYR A 127 -25.85 -0.09 -5.75
CA TYR A 127 -25.04 -1.03 -6.52
C TYR A 127 -23.81 -0.40 -7.20
N PRO A 128 -23.79 0.89 -7.64
CA PRO A 128 -22.59 1.47 -8.24
C PRO A 128 -21.41 1.56 -7.27
N SER A 129 -21.67 1.84 -6.00
CA SER A 129 -20.62 1.89 -4.97
C SER A 129 -20.04 0.51 -4.67
N ILE A 130 -20.85 -0.56 -4.77
CA ILE A 130 -20.38 -1.94 -4.64
C ILE A 130 -19.54 -2.31 -5.88
N ALA A 131 -20.02 -1.99 -7.09
CA ALA A 131 -19.30 -2.22 -8.35
C ALA A 131 -17.90 -1.59 -8.33
N SER A 132 -17.81 -0.31 -7.92
CA SER A 132 -16.55 0.41 -7.79
C SER A 132 -15.55 -0.30 -6.86
N ARG A 133 -16.02 -0.81 -5.72
CA ARG A 133 -15.18 -1.57 -4.78
C ARG A 133 -14.70 -2.89 -5.37
N ILE A 134 -15.57 -3.63 -6.06
CA ILE A 134 -15.21 -4.88 -6.74
C ILE A 134 -14.14 -4.63 -7.81
N LEU A 135 -14.35 -3.64 -8.68
CA LEU A 135 -13.41 -3.31 -9.77
C LEU A 135 -12.07 -2.85 -9.23
N LYS A 136 -12.06 -2.03 -8.16
CA LYS A 136 -10.83 -1.63 -7.48
C LYS A 136 -10.01 -2.85 -7.04
N ARG A 137 -10.65 -3.85 -6.41
CA ARG A 137 -9.99 -5.09 -5.99
C ARG A 137 -9.50 -5.91 -7.18
N TRP A 138 -10.29 -6.01 -8.24
CA TRP A 138 -9.90 -6.74 -9.45
C TRP A 138 -8.66 -6.13 -10.12
N HIS A 139 -8.63 -4.81 -10.31
CA HIS A 139 -7.46 -4.12 -10.87
C HIS A 139 -6.21 -4.30 -10.00
N GLN A 140 -6.36 -4.28 -8.67
CA GLN A 140 -5.26 -4.58 -7.75
C GLN A 140 -4.73 -6.01 -7.95
N ASN A 141 -5.62 -7.00 -8.03
CA ASN A 141 -5.23 -8.39 -8.26
C ASN A 141 -4.55 -8.62 -9.62
N GLN A 142 -5.05 -8.00 -10.69
CA GLN A 142 -4.43 -8.05 -12.02
C GLN A 142 -3.04 -7.42 -12.01
N SER A 143 -2.89 -6.28 -11.33
CA SER A 143 -1.60 -5.60 -11.20
C SER A 143 -0.62 -6.44 -10.41
N SER A 144 -1.06 -7.07 -9.31
CA SER A 144 -0.26 -8.00 -8.50
C SER A 144 0.22 -9.20 -9.32
N LEU A 145 -0.68 -9.88 -10.01
CA LEU A 145 -0.33 -11.02 -10.86
C LEU A 145 0.64 -10.60 -11.98
N GLY A 146 0.38 -9.47 -12.64
CA GLY A 146 1.24 -8.94 -13.70
C GLY A 146 2.65 -8.59 -13.20
N PHE A 147 2.75 -7.96 -12.03
CA PHE A 147 4.02 -7.69 -11.35
C PHE A 147 4.78 -8.99 -11.06
N LYS A 148 4.13 -9.97 -10.40
CA LYS A 148 4.75 -11.26 -10.06
C LYS A 148 5.22 -11.99 -11.31
N LEU A 149 4.37 -12.16 -12.31
CA LEU A 149 4.74 -12.85 -13.54
C LEU A 149 5.92 -12.18 -14.25
N SER A 150 5.96 -10.85 -14.29
CA SER A 150 7.07 -10.11 -14.90
C SER A 150 8.37 -10.28 -14.11
N ALA A 151 8.30 -10.28 -12.77
CA ALA A 151 9.46 -10.51 -11.91
C ALA A 151 9.97 -11.96 -12.03
N GLU A 152 9.07 -12.95 -12.00
CA GLU A 152 9.40 -14.38 -12.11
C GLU A 152 10.00 -14.75 -13.47
N ARG A 153 9.60 -14.05 -14.54
CA ARG A 153 10.16 -14.24 -15.88
C ARG A 153 11.44 -13.47 -16.12
N HIS A 154 11.88 -12.66 -15.15
CA HIS A 154 13.00 -11.74 -15.30
C HIS A 154 12.80 -10.70 -16.42
N ASP A 155 11.55 -10.32 -16.67
CA ASP A 155 11.17 -9.30 -17.67
C ASP A 155 10.92 -7.92 -17.01
N LEU A 156 10.82 -7.86 -15.68
CA LEU A 156 10.55 -6.62 -14.95
C LEU A 156 11.81 -5.76 -14.82
N VAL A 157 11.84 -4.61 -15.49
CA VAL A 157 12.89 -3.58 -15.29
C VAL A 157 12.40 -2.56 -14.26
N LEU A 158 13.00 -2.55 -13.06
CA LEU A 158 12.56 -1.74 -11.92
C LEU A 158 12.56 -0.25 -12.22
N LYS A 159 13.61 0.26 -12.89
CA LYS A 159 13.75 1.68 -13.21
C LYS A 159 12.61 2.18 -14.09
N ASP A 160 12.28 1.43 -15.13
CA ASP A 160 11.21 1.78 -16.06
C ASP A 160 9.84 1.58 -15.41
N TRP A 161 9.68 0.50 -14.65
CA TRP A 161 8.44 0.20 -13.97
C TRP A 161 8.14 1.18 -12.82
N LEU A 162 9.13 1.68 -12.10
CA LEU A 162 8.97 2.72 -11.07
C LEU A 162 9.09 4.14 -11.63
N SER A 163 8.78 4.33 -12.92
CA SER A 163 8.68 5.64 -13.56
C SER A 163 7.24 6.02 -13.90
N GLY A 164 6.97 7.31 -14.11
CA GLY A 164 5.65 7.84 -14.48
C GLY A 164 5.17 8.95 -13.56
N SER A 165 3.85 9.07 -13.41
CA SER A 165 3.27 10.07 -12.50
C SER A 165 3.52 9.69 -11.03
N ALA A 166 3.56 10.67 -10.13
CA ALA A 166 3.78 10.44 -8.70
C ALA A 166 2.79 9.41 -8.11
N TYR A 167 1.53 9.48 -8.54
CA TYR A 167 0.50 8.50 -8.16
C TYR A 167 0.80 7.08 -8.66
N GLN A 168 1.23 6.94 -9.93
CA GLN A 168 1.60 5.64 -10.49
C GLN A 168 2.78 5.03 -9.76
N VAL A 169 3.82 5.83 -9.50
CA VAL A 169 5.01 5.38 -8.76
C VAL A 169 4.59 4.92 -7.37
N GLN A 170 3.84 5.73 -6.62
CA GLN A 170 3.39 5.36 -5.28
C GLN A 170 2.56 4.06 -5.26
N ALA A 171 1.66 3.87 -6.23
CA ALA A 171 0.87 2.65 -6.33
C ALA A 171 1.73 1.41 -6.63
N ARG A 172 2.73 1.56 -7.51
CA ARG A 172 3.66 0.48 -7.88
C ARG A 172 4.64 0.14 -6.75
N GLU A 173 5.15 1.14 -6.04
CA GLU A 173 5.98 0.93 -4.84
C GLU A 173 5.20 0.19 -3.76
N ALA A 174 3.96 0.61 -3.48
CA ALA A 174 3.10 -0.09 -2.52
C ALA A 174 2.85 -1.55 -2.93
N LEU A 175 2.61 -1.81 -4.22
CA LEU A 175 2.42 -3.15 -4.75
C LEU A 175 3.68 -4.01 -4.58
N LEU A 176 4.84 -3.50 -4.96
CA LEU A 176 6.12 -4.20 -4.78
C LEU A 176 6.34 -4.55 -3.31
N ILE A 177 6.16 -3.58 -2.41
CA ILE A 177 6.37 -3.77 -0.97
C ILE A 177 5.46 -4.87 -0.41
N SER A 178 4.20 -4.95 -0.87
CA SER A 178 3.25 -5.96 -0.42
C SER A 178 3.50 -7.35 -1.02
N GLU A 179 4.07 -7.44 -2.22
CA GLU A 179 4.12 -8.70 -2.97
C GLU A 179 5.51 -9.34 -3.03
N VAL A 180 6.57 -8.61 -2.67
CA VAL A 180 7.96 -9.10 -2.80
C VAL A 180 8.22 -10.41 -2.02
N ASP A 181 7.58 -10.61 -0.86
CA ASP A 181 7.73 -11.82 -0.04
C ASP A 181 7.18 -13.07 -0.74
N SER A 182 6.31 -12.88 -1.73
CA SER A 182 5.69 -13.98 -2.48
C SER A 182 6.46 -14.37 -3.74
N LEU A 183 7.53 -13.64 -4.07
CA LEU A 183 8.39 -13.92 -5.22
C LEU A 183 9.36 -15.06 -4.90
N SER A 184 9.77 -15.79 -5.94
CA SER A 184 10.83 -16.78 -5.84
C SER A 184 12.17 -16.13 -5.50
N HIS A 185 13.08 -16.91 -4.91
CA HIS A 185 14.44 -16.45 -4.65
C HIS A 185 15.14 -15.96 -5.92
N SER A 186 14.92 -16.65 -7.05
CA SER A 186 15.47 -16.25 -8.36
C SER A 186 14.99 -14.86 -8.78
N ALA A 187 13.68 -14.60 -8.65
CA ALA A 187 13.10 -13.30 -8.98
C ALA A 187 13.67 -12.20 -8.07
N ILE A 188 13.77 -12.44 -6.76
CA ILE A 188 14.35 -11.48 -5.81
C ILE A 188 15.82 -11.17 -6.16
N THR A 189 16.63 -12.19 -6.44
CA THR A 189 18.02 -12.00 -6.89
C THR A 189 18.10 -11.20 -8.19
N TYR A 190 17.22 -11.47 -9.15
CA TYR A 190 17.13 -10.71 -10.40
C TYR A 190 16.80 -9.24 -10.15
N LEU A 191 15.83 -8.93 -9.28
CA LEU A 191 15.49 -7.56 -8.90
C LEU A 191 16.64 -6.85 -8.19
N ASN A 192 17.31 -7.53 -7.26
CA ASN A 192 18.46 -6.98 -6.54
C ASN A 192 19.64 -6.66 -7.46
N HIS A 193 19.93 -7.53 -8.43
CA HIS A 193 21.03 -7.33 -9.38
C HIS A 193 20.89 -6.04 -10.21
N GLN A 194 19.65 -5.60 -10.50
CA GLN A 194 19.42 -4.32 -11.18
C GLN A 194 19.90 -3.13 -10.35
N LEU A 195 19.95 -3.26 -9.02
CA LEU A 195 20.40 -2.22 -8.10
C LEU A 195 21.89 -2.32 -7.77
N THR A 196 22.43 -3.54 -7.64
CA THR A 196 23.81 -3.76 -7.18
C THR A 196 24.84 -3.84 -8.30
N LYS A 197 24.47 -4.34 -9.49
CA LYS A 197 25.42 -4.55 -10.61
C LYS A 197 25.45 -3.42 -11.63
N GLU A 198 24.37 -2.64 -11.74
CA GLU A 198 24.41 -1.41 -12.53
C GLU A 198 25.24 -0.36 -11.78
N ALA A 199 25.94 0.51 -12.52
CA ALA A 199 26.67 1.59 -11.88
C ALA A 199 25.71 2.44 -11.04
N VAL A 200 25.93 2.43 -9.71
CA VAL A 200 25.12 3.05 -8.62
C VAL A 200 24.75 4.53 -8.88
N THR A 201 25.31 5.16 -9.90
CA THR A 201 25.11 6.56 -10.28
C THR A 201 23.88 6.83 -11.15
N SER A 202 23.15 5.82 -11.65
CA SER A 202 22.06 6.09 -12.61
C SER A 202 20.69 6.36 -11.98
N TRP A 203 20.31 5.61 -10.93
CA TRP A 203 18.97 5.68 -10.34
C TRP A 203 18.87 4.75 -9.10
N LEU A 204 18.08 5.12 -8.09
CA LEU A 204 17.67 4.25 -6.98
C LEU A 204 16.17 4.51 -6.68
N PRO A 205 15.40 3.47 -6.27
CA PRO A 205 14.02 3.65 -5.85
C PRO A 205 13.93 4.31 -4.46
N SER A 206 12.70 4.53 -3.97
CA SER A 206 12.50 5.10 -2.64
C SER A 206 13.11 4.24 -1.52
N SER A 207 13.40 4.88 -0.39
CA SER A 207 13.96 4.20 0.79
C SER A 207 13.06 3.08 1.30
N SER A 208 11.73 3.20 1.20
CA SER A 208 10.81 2.14 1.60
C SER A 208 10.94 0.89 0.73
N VAL A 209 11.09 1.07 -0.59
CA VAL A 209 11.35 -0.04 -1.53
C VAL A 209 12.71 -0.67 -1.25
N MET A 210 13.75 0.14 -1.07
CA MET A 210 15.11 -0.34 -0.77
C MET A 210 15.16 -1.16 0.52
N VAL A 211 14.56 -0.65 1.61
CA VAL A 211 14.44 -1.35 2.89
C VAL A 211 13.74 -2.69 2.69
N ARG A 212 12.62 -2.70 1.97
CA ARG A 212 11.82 -3.91 1.81
C ARG A 212 12.54 -4.97 0.98
N LEU A 213 13.21 -4.59 -0.10
CA LEU A 213 14.05 -5.52 -0.88
C LEU A 213 15.21 -6.06 -0.03
N ALA A 214 15.87 -5.20 0.77
CA ALA A 214 16.96 -5.61 1.65
C ALA A 214 16.51 -6.60 2.73
N GLN A 215 15.35 -6.36 3.35
CA GLN A 215 14.77 -7.26 4.36
C GLN A 215 14.48 -8.66 3.80
N VAL A 216 13.96 -8.75 2.58
CA VAL A 216 13.51 -10.02 1.99
C VAL A 216 14.66 -10.82 1.40
N SER A 217 15.64 -10.13 0.83
CA SER A 217 16.81 -10.76 0.23
C SER A 217 17.93 -11.07 1.21
N GLU A 218 17.97 -10.36 2.35
CA GLU A 218 19.09 -10.36 3.30
C GLU A 218 20.45 -10.13 2.62
N ASP A 219 20.45 -9.36 1.52
CA ASP A 219 21.63 -9.14 0.69
C ASP A 219 22.55 -8.04 1.27
N PRO A 220 23.80 -8.35 1.67
CA PRO A 220 24.74 -7.36 2.20
C PRO A 220 25.06 -6.23 1.22
N GLU A 221 25.10 -6.49 -0.09
CA GLU A 221 25.39 -5.45 -1.09
C GLU A 221 24.24 -4.44 -1.15
N LEU A 222 23.01 -4.92 -1.06
CA LEU A 222 21.83 -4.06 -1.06
C LEU A 222 21.75 -3.21 0.23
N TYR A 223 22.10 -3.79 1.39
CA TYR A 223 22.23 -3.01 2.62
C TYR A 223 23.35 -1.96 2.53
N SER A 224 24.48 -2.29 1.90
CA SER A 224 25.56 -1.32 1.67
C SER A 224 25.07 -0.12 0.85
N LEU A 225 24.24 -0.35 -0.17
CA LEU A 225 23.60 0.72 -0.93
C LEU A 225 22.61 1.51 -0.08
N LEU A 226 21.75 0.83 0.68
CA LEU A 226 20.79 1.45 1.59
C LEU A 226 21.47 2.41 2.58
N TRP A 227 22.59 1.99 3.17
CA TRP A 227 23.34 2.83 4.12
C TRP A 227 24.05 4.01 3.46
N ARG A 228 24.23 4.02 2.15
CA ARG A 228 24.78 5.17 1.42
C ARG A 228 23.70 6.19 1.02
N MET A 229 22.42 5.82 1.11
CA MET A 229 21.32 6.74 0.84
C MET A 229 21.24 7.83 1.90
N ARG A 230 20.51 8.91 1.58
CA ARG A 230 20.13 9.92 2.57
C ARG A 230 19.32 9.23 3.67
N ALA A 231 19.70 9.43 4.92
CA ALA A 231 18.93 8.95 6.05
C ALA A 231 17.55 9.61 6.07
N ASP A 232 16.51 8.77 6.14
CA ASP A 232 15.14 9.17 6.42
C ASP A 232 14.51 8.20 7.42
N GLN A 233 13.22 8.39 7.71
CA GLN A 233 12.53 7.59 8.71
C GLN A 233 12.52 6.10 8.37
N ASN A 234 12.44 5.70 7.09
CA ASN A 234 12.42 4.29 6.70
C ASN A 234 13.78 3.64 6.97
N VAL A 235 14.87 4.34 6.63
CA VAL A 235 16.24 3.86 6.85
C VAL A 235 16.53 3.73 8.35
N VAL A 236 16.13 4.73 9.15
CA VAL A 236 16.32 4.68 10.62
C VAL A 236 15.49 3.57 11.26
N ASN A 237 14.23 3.41 10.84
CA ASN A 237 13.38 2.32 11.33
C ASN A 237 13.97 0.94 11.02
N GLU A 238 14.56 0.76 9.85
CA GLU A 238 15.20 -0.50 9.49
C GLU A 238 16.45 -0.78 10.33
N LEU A 239 17.28 0.24 10.56
CA LEU A 239 18.42 0.14 11.47
C LEU A 239 17.99 -0.28 12.88
N GLU A 240 16.93 0.36 13.41
CA GLU A 240 16.38 -0.03 14.72
C GLU A 240 15.83 -1.44 14.73
N ARG A 241 15.15 -1.88 13.65
CA ARG A 241 14.63 -3.24 13.51
C ARG A 241 15.77 -4.26 13.57
N LEU A 242 16.84 -4.04 12.81
CA LEU A 242 18.03 -4.91 12.82
C LEU A 242 18.67 -4.99 14.20
N ALA A 243 18.79 -3.87 14.90
CA ALA A 243 19.31 -3.86 16.26
C ALA A 243 18.41 -4.61 17.27
N ARG A 244 17.09 -4.65 17.05
CA ARG A 244 16.17 -5.46 17.86
C ARG A 244 16.24 -6.95 17.55
N VAL A 245 16.45 -7.34 16.28
CA VAL A 245 16.65 -8.74 15.87
C VAL A 245 17.97 -9.27 16.45
N ALA A 246 19.03 -8.45 16.39
CA ALA A 246 20.32 -8.69 17.04
C ALA A 246 21.01 -10.03 16.70
N ASP A 247 20.73 -10.60 15.53
CA ASP A 247 21.50 -11.73 15.01
C ASP A 247 22.84 -11.27 14.39
N ASN A 248 23.72 -12.23 14.07
CA ASN A 248 25.06 -11.93 13.55
C ASN A 248 25.02 -11.10 12.25
N PHE A 249 24.03 -11.32 11.38
CA PHE A 249 23.89 -10.57 10.15
C PHE A 249 23.46 -9.13 10.45
N SER A 250 22.39 -8.97 11.23
CA SER A 250 21.79 -7.70 11.59
C SER A 250 22.78 -6.80 12.32
N LEU A 251 23.52 -7.33 13.29
CA LEU A 251 24.55 -6.57 14.01
C LEU A 251 25.65 -6.08 13.07
N LYS A 252 26.08 -6.90 12.10
CA LYS A 252 27.02 -6.46 11.06
C LYS A 252 26.47 -5.32 10.22
N GLN A 253 25.19 -5.37 9.85
CA GLN A 253 24.57 -4.28 9.11
C GLN A 253 24.46 -2.99 9.94
N VAL A 254 24.08 -3.07 11.22
CA VAL A 254 24.05 -1.91 12.11
C VAL A 254 25.46 -1.31 12.29
N MET A 255 26.49 -2.15 12.44
CA MET A 255 27.89 -1.69 12.48
C MET A 255 28.29 -1.00 11.17
N GLN A 256 27.90 -1.52 10.01
CA GLN A 256 28.18 -0.88 8.71
C GLN A 256 27.47 0.48 8.57
N ALA A 257 26.24 0.61 9.05
CA ALA A 257 25.47 1.86 8.99
C ALA A 257 26.17 3.03 9.70
N THR A 258 27.04 2.76 10.67
CA THR A 258 27.87 3.80 11.34
C THR A 258 28.79 4.57 10.38
N GLY A 259 29.07 4.02 9.19
CA GLY A 259 29.84 4.70 8.15
C GLY A 259 29.12 5.90 7.53
N ASN A 260 27.79 5.97 7.64
CA ASN A 260 27.01 7.12 7.17
C ASN A 260 26.95 8.19 8.28
N PRO A 261 27.41 9.43 8.03
CA PRO A 261 27.38 10.50 9.03
C PRO A 261 26.00 10.74 9.65
N SER A 262 24.92 10.61 8.87
CA SER A 262 23.54 10.84 9.36
C SER A 262 22.97 9.64 10.14
N LEU A 263 23.52 8.44 9.97
CA LEU A 263 23.09 7.24 10.71
C LEU A 263 24.01 6.87 11.86
N LYS A 264 25.18 7.52 11.97
CA LYS A 264 26.23 7.18 12.94
C LYS A 264 25.73 7.14 14.38
N GLU A 265 25.14 8.24 14.86
CA GLU A 265 24.62 8.33 16.22
C GLU A 265 23.47 7.32 16.47
N PRO A 266 22.42 7.24 15.61
CA PRO A 266 21.39 6.20 15.72
C PRO A 266 21.96 4.77 15.75
N ALA A 267 22.94 4.45 14.90
CA ALA A 267 23.58 3.15 14.84
C ALA A 267 24.33 2.82 16.14
N LEU A 268 25.16 3.75 16.61
CA LEU A 268 25.93 3.56 17.85
C LEU A 268 25.00 3.40 19.05
N LYS A 269 23.97 4.24 19.17
CA LYS A 269 22.95 4.13 20.22
C LYS A 269 22.21 2.79 20.15
N ALA A 270 21.86 2.33 18.95
CA ALA A 270 21.18 1.05 18.79
C ALA A 270 22.08 -0.12 19.24
N LEU A 271 23.38 -0.09 18.91
CA LEU A 271 24.35 -1.11 19.34
C LEU A 271 24.55 -1.17 20.86
N THR A 272 24.57 -0.02 21.56
CA THR A 272 24.72 -0.01 23.03
C THR A 272 23.49 -0.58 23.76
N GLN A 273 22.32 -0.57 23.11
CA GLN A 273 21.06 -1.07 23.66
C GLN A 273 20.87 -2.58 23.47
N VAL A 274 21.68 -3.25 22.65
CA VAL A 274 21.58 -4.70 22.41
C VAL A 274 21.92 -5.47 23.69
N LYS A 275 20.98 -6.32 24.14
CA LYS A 275 21.12 -7.14 25.35
C LYS A 275 20.78 -8.62 25.06
N PRO A 276 21.69 -9.58 25.34
CA PRO A 276 23.09 -9.39 25.76
C PRO A 276 23.97 -8.83 24.63
N MET A 277 24.98 -8.03 24.99
CA MET A 277 25.93 -7.49 24.01
C MET A 277 26.92 -8.57 23.59
N SER A 278 26.99 -8.86 22.29
CA SER A 278 27.92 -9.84 21.74
C SER A 278 29.38 -9.34 21.79
N GLU A 279 30.34 -10.25 21.81
CA GLU A 279 31.77 -9.91 21.81
C GLU A 279 32.19 -9.12 20.55
N GLU A 280 31.55 -9.38 19.40
CA GLU A 280 31.77 -8.63 18.17
C GLU A 280 31.36 -7.16 18.35
N VAL A 281 30.20 -6.91 18.95
CA VAL A 281 29.72 -5.55 19.24
C VAL A 281 30.62 -4.85 20.26
N LYS A 282 31.04 -5.55 21.33
CA LYS A 282 31.99 -4.98 22.30
C LYS A 282 33.28 -4.55 21.63
N THR A 283 33.89 -5.43 20.83
CA THR A 283 35.14 -5.16 20.12
C THR A 283 34.98 -3.96 19.20
N PHE A 284 33.87 -3.87 18.47
CA PHE A 284 33.56 -2.75 17.60
C PHE A 284 33.40 -1.43 18.38
N LEU A 285 32.64 -1.41 19.48
CA LEU A 285 32.43 -0.21 20.29
C LEU A 285 33.75 0.25 20.95
N ILE A 286 34.62 -0.67 21.38
CA ILE A 286 35.96 -0.34 21.87
C ILE A 286 36.76 0.35 20.77
N ALA A 287 36.78 -0.19 19.55
CA ALA A 287 37.47 0.42 18.42
C ALA A 287 36.91 1.82 18.10
N ARG A 288 35.60 2.04 18.24
CA ARG A 288 34.97 3.36 18.09
C ARG A 288 35.41 4.33 19.19
N MET A 289 35.52 3.89 20.44
CA MET A 289 36.02 4.73 21.54
C MET A 289 37.52 5.05 21.46
N SER A 290 38.27 4.41 20.57
CA SER A 290 39.63 4.84 20.23
C SER A 290 39.65 6.11 19.36
N LEU A 291 38.54 6.43 18.67
CA LEU A 291 38.37 7.63 17.85
C LEU A 291 37.89 8.81 18.72
N ALA A 292 38.52 9.97 18.56
CA ALA A 292 38.24 11.13 19.41
C ALA A 292 36.79 11.63 19.29
N ASP A 293 36.22 11.58 18.08
CA ASP A 293 34.87 12.09 17.80
C ASP A 293 33.77 11.17 18.35
N ASP A 294 34.01 9.85 18.35
CA ASP A 294 33.00 8.86 18.74
C ASP A 294 33.08 8.54 20.26
N ALA A 295 34.25 8.68 20.89
CA ALA A 295 34.48 8.23 22.27
C ALA A 295 33.55 8.85 23.33
N PRO A 296 33.33 10.19 23.39
CA PRO A 296 32.45 10.78 24.39
C PRO A 296 31.00 10.30 24.24
N TYR A 297 30.52 10.19 23.00
CA TYR A 297 29.16 9.76 22.71
C TYR A 297 28.93 8.30 23.09
N VAL A 298 29.81 7.40 22.64
CA VAL A 298 29.70 5.95 22.92
C VAL A 298 29.79 5.68 24.42
N ALA A 299 30.72 6.33 25.14
CA ALA A 299 30.85 6.19 26.59
C ALA A 299 29.59 6.62 27.33
N LYS A 300 28.99 7.76 26.94
CA LYS A 300 27.75 8.25 27.54
C LYS A 300 26.57 7.29 27.28
N GLU A 301 26.42 6.81 26.06
CA GLU A 301 25.35 5.85 25.73
C GLU A 301 25.53 4.53 26.50
N LEU A 302 26.75 3.99 26.58
CA LEU A 302 27.05 2.80 27.38
C LEU A 302 26.77 2.99 28.89
N ALA A 303 27.17 4.13 29.45
CA ALA A 303 26.88 4.50 30.83
C ALA A 303 25.36 4.53 31.09
N SER A 304 24.59 5.13 30.19
CA SER A 304 23.12 5.18 30.28
C SER A 304 22.47 3.80 30.27
N GLN A 305 23.12 2.80 29.66
CA GLN A 305 22.65 1.42 29.61
C GLN A 305 23.11 0.57 30.80
N GLY A 306 23.88 1.15 31.74
CA GLY A 306 24.34 0.52 32.97
C GLY A 306 25.77 -0.04 32.93
N TYR A 307 26.56 0.26 31.90
CA TYR A 307 27.91 -0.32 31.72
C TYR A 307 29.06 0.47 32.39
N HIS A 308 28.79 1.20 33.48
CA HIS A 308 29.79 2.05 34.16
C HIS A 308 31.04 1.30 34.60
N SER A 309 30.88 0.16 35.27
CA SER A 309 32.01 -0.64 35.76
C SER A 309 32.91 -1.17 34.63
N TRP A 310 32.30 -1.57 33.52
CA TRP A 310 33.03 -2.00 32.33
C TRP A 310 33.81 -0.84 31.69
N LEU A 311 33.22 0.36 31.64
CA LEU A 311 33.90 1.56 31.12
C LEU A 311 35.09 1.99 31.99
N GLU A 312 34.96 1.92 33.32
CA GLU A 312 36.06 2.20 34.25
C GLU A 312 37.21 1.20 34.11
N GLU A 313 36.88 -0.10 34.03
CA GLU A 313 37.87 -1.15 33.77
C GLU A 313 38.58 -0.92 32.43
N LEU A 314 37.83 -0.59 31.38
CA LEU A 314 38.36 -0.34 30.05
C LEU A 314 39.28 0.90 30.02
N ALA A 315 38.91 1.98 30.69
CA ALA A 315 39.72 3.20 30.78
C ALA A 315 41.05 2.97 31.51
N ASN A 316 41.07 2.04 32.47
CA ASN A 316 42.25 1.72 33.28
C ASN A 316 43.14 0.63 32.65
N SER A 317 42.56 -0.31 31.90
CA SER A 317 43.26 -1.48 31.36
C SER A 317 43.66 -1.35 29.88
N ASN A 318 42.97 -0.52 29.09
CA ASN A 318 43.16 -0.45 27.64
C ASN A 318 43.81 0.87 27.21
N GLN A 319 45.11 0.82 26.89
CA GLN A 319 45.89 1.98 26.42
C GLN A 319 45.46 2.50 25.03
N GLY A 320 44.70 1.71 24.26
CA GLY A 320 44.23 2.09 22.93
C GLY A 320 43.02 3.01 22.94
N VAL A 321 42.39 3.20 24.09
CA VAL A 321 41.15 3.96 24.23
C VAL A 321 41.47 5.34 24.81
N LYS A 322 40.67 6.36 24.47
CA LYS A 322 40.87 7.72 24.99
C LYS A 322 40.33 7.83 26.41
N SER A 323 41.02 7.21 27.39
CA SER A 323 40.58 7.09 28.79
C SER A 323 40.16 8.42 29.41
N ARG A 324 40.85 9.53 29.13
CA ARG A 324 40.46 10.87 29.62
C ARG A 324 39.09 11.31 29.12
N LEU A 325 38.76 11.05 27.85
CA LEU A 325 37.48 11.41 27.26
C LEU A 325 36.35 10.54 27.80
N ILE A 326 36.61 9.23 28.00
CA ILE A 326 35.65 8.32 28.63
C ILE A 326 35.34 8.75 30.06
N LEU A 327 36.38 8.95 30.88
CA LEU A 327 36.22 9.35 32.28
C LEU A 327 35.49 10.70 32.41
N SER A 328 35.73 11.64 31.49
CA SER A 328 34.98 12.90 31.46
C SER A 328 33.52 12.74 31.06
N ALA A 329 33.20 11.76 30.21
CA ALA A 329 31.84 11.52 29.71
C ALA A 329 30.96 10.77 30.73
N ILE A 330 31.56 9.95 31.61
CA ILE A 330 30.84 9.21 32.66
C ILE A 330 30.75 9.98 33.99
N GLY A 331 31.61 10.99 34.19
CA GLY A 331 31.64 11.82 35.42
C GLY A 331 30.77 13.08 35.39
N GLN A 332 30.04 13.31 34.28
CA GLN A 332 29.05 14.38 34.11
C GLN A 332 27.64 13.85 34.25
#